data_AF-A0A842V2M8-F1
#
_entry.id   AF-A0A842V2M8-F1
#
_cell.length_a   1.000
_cell.length_b   1.000
_cell.length_c   1.000
_cell.angle_alpha   90.00
_cell.angle_beta   90.00
_cell.angle_gamma   90.00
#
_symmetry.space_group_name_H-M   'P 1'
#
loop_
_entity.id
_entity.type
_entity.pdbx_description
1 polymer ?
#
loop_
_entity_poly.entity_id
_entity_poly.type
_entity_poly.pdbx_seq_one_letter_code
_entity_poly.pdbx_strand_id
1 'polypeptide(L)'
;MKIQIHYLLRNFDMIYVEVSKNFTDYLREKIIQDYGSIKAYNRKVSRINYVTFKWAFQRKKYHNYNRLLKIANSLDIPEEDVSKEIKGFYHWGSHRKQGLKIPKNIALNDFFVEGYALYLAEGDTGFNGKKKPRKLRFTNSELCVIKHYMNWLDNFFTDCPYSVNVVFPENMKLSEECKKKIIKKLSLNKEKVRFSRGYHNKQIKYRVCLDQAIIIDLVLTLEETIKEATKNNEKLAAAYVRGMMIGEGTAYCNRSKYVRIEMKNQKEIDFISELLDILAIQYKKKCRSNREGMWSLYIGGRENIKRYSRVIGFGVHKKRQDILDKIVNTEKKLGILPKQ
;
A
#
# COMPACT_ATOMS: atom_id res chain seq x y z
N MET A 1 13.60 -11.48 1.11
CA MET A 1 14.09 -10.71 -0.06
C MET A 1 14.10 -9.22 0.28
N LYS A 2 15.05 -8.42 -0.23
CA LYS A 2 15.04 -6.96 -0.10
C LYS A 2 14.86 -6.33 -1.48
N ILE A 3 13.99 -5.32 -1.57
CA ILE A 3 13.72 -4.59 -2.82
C ILE A 3 14.40 -3.22 -2.72
N GLN A 4 15.23 -2.89 -3.71
CA GLN A 4 15.90 -1.58 -3.82
C GLN A 4 14.93 -0.54 -4.36
N ILE A 5 14.22 0.15 -3.48
CA ILE A 5 13.15 1.07 -3.86
C ILE A 5 13.67 2.25 -4.67
N HIS A 6 14.80 2.82 -4.25
CA HIS A 6 15.41 3.96 -4.95
C HIS A 6 15.73 3.62 -6.41
N TYR A 7 16.16 2.37 -6.69
CA TYR A 7 16.39 1.89 -8.04
C TYR A 7 15.12 1.91 -8.89
N LEU A 8 13.99 1.43 -8.35
CA LEU A 8 12.70 1.49 -9.02
C LEU A 8 12.24 2.92 -9.30
N LEU A 9 12.48 3.83 -8.35
CA LEU A 9 12.10 5.24 -8.48
C LEU A 9 12.84 5.98 -9.62
N ARG A 10 13.96 5.43 -10.13
CA ARG A 10 14.68 6.00 -11.29
C ARG A 10 13.88 5.95 -12.59
N ASN A 11 12.91 5.06 -12.67
CA ASN A 11 12.12 4.89 -13.88
C ASN A 11 11.01 5.94 -14.02
N PHE A 12 10.89 6.87 -13.08
CA PHE A 12 9.85 7.91 -13.08
C PHE A 12 10.43 9.31 -13.30
N ASP A 13 10.07 9.91 -14.42
CA ASP A 13 10.57 11.24 -14.81
C ASP A 13 10.04 12.38 -13.93
N MET A 14 8.94 12.17 -13.20
CA MET A 14 8.26 13.20 -12.40
C MET A 14 8.57 13.15 -10.90
N ILE A 15 9.58 12.37 -10.49
CA ILE A 15 10.02 12.31 -9.10
C ILE A 15 11.05 13.40 -8.82
N TYR A 16 10.82 14.09 -7.70
CA TYR A 16 11.71 15.09 -7.15
C TYR A 16 12.14 14.69 -5.75
N VAL A 17 13.34 15.10 -5.36
CA VAL A 17 13.94 14.82 -4.04
C VAL A 17 14.37 16.11 -3.37
N GLU A 18 14.18 16.19 -2.06
CA GLU A 18 14.88 17.14 -1.20
C GLU A 18 16.21 16.50 -0.80
N VAL A 19 17.31 17.24 -0.93
CA VAL A 19 18.64 16.80 -0.50
C VAL A 19 19.24 17.77 0.52
N SER A 20 20.31 17.37 1.19
CA SER A 20 21.01 18.26 2.11
C SER A 20 21.64 19.46 1.38
N LYS A 21 21.70 20.60 2.07
CA LYS A 21 22.34 21.82 1.55
C LYS A 21 23.85 21.56 1.34
N ASN A 22 24.49 20.89 2.30
CA ASN A 22 25.92 20.55 2.22
C ASN A 22 26.22 19.71 0.99
N PHE A 23 25.38 18.71 0.67
CA PHE A 23 25.57 17.92 -0.55
C PHE A 23 25.38 18.74 -1.82
N THR A 24 24.43 19.68 -1.82
CA THR A 24 24.23 20.61 -2.94
C THR A 24 25.45 21.51 -3.16
N ASP A 25 26.02 22.03 -2.07
CA ASP A 25 27.22 22.87 -2.10
C ASP A 25 28.44 22.05 -2.57
N TYR A 26 28.59 20.82 -2.08
CA TYR A 26 29.61 19.86 -2.54
C TYR A 26 29.52 19.56 -4.04
N LEU A 27 28.32 19.24 -4.56
CA LEU A 27 28.11 19.02 -6.00
C LEU A 27 28.53 20.24 -6.83
N ARG A 28 28.22 21.44 -6.32
CA ARG A 28 28.55 22.69 -6.99
C ARG A 28 30.06 22.92 -7.04
N GLU A 29 30.75 22.73 -5.93
CA GLU A 29 32.20 22.87 -5.83
C GLU A 29 32.90 21.89 -6.76
N LYS A 30 32.51 20.61 -6.74
CA LYS A 30 33.08 19.57 -7.61
C LYS A 30 32.88 19.89 -9.10
N ILE A 31 31.70 20.40 -9.48
CA ILE A 31 31.46 20.84 -10.85
C ILE A 31 32.36 22.02 -11.26
N ILE A 32 32.57 22.98 -10.37
CA ILE A 32 33.45 24.13 -10.66
C ILE A 32 34.89 23.65 -10.79
N GLN A 33 35.32 22.70 -9.96
CA GLN A 33 36.64 22.09 -10.03
C GLN A 33 36.86 21.35 -11.36
N ASP A 34 35.94 20.45 -11.74
CA ASP A 34 36.15 19.55 -12.88
C ASP A 34 35.86 20.22 -14.25
N TYR A 35 34.98 21.23 -14.27
CA TYR A 35 34.51 21.86 -15.50
C TYR A 35 34.81 23.37 -15.58
N GLY A 36 35.48 23.95 -14.57
CA GLY A 36 35.83 25.37 -14.44
C GLY A 36 34.65 26.29 -14.15
N SER A 37 33.46 25.98 -14.67
CA SER A 37 32.23 26.69 -14.36
C SER A 37 31.02 25.80 -14.56
N ILE A 38 29.93 26.17 -13.91
CA ILE A 38 28.72 25.39 -14.07
C ILE A 38 28.05 25.59 -15.44
N LYS A 39 28.34 26.70 -16.10
CA LYS A 39 27.91 26.95 -17.49
C LYS A 39 28.59 25.95 -18.43
N ALA A 40 29.90 25.72 -18.23
CA ALA A 40 30.65 24.75 -19.01
C ALA A 40 30.12 23.33 -18.79
N TYR A 41 29.85 22.93 -17.55
CA TYR A 41 29.20 21.65 -17.24
C TYR A 41 27.85 21.47 -17.96
N ASN A 42 26.95 22.46 -17.87
CA ASN A 42 25.63 22.35 -18.50
C ASN A 42 25.70 22.22 -20.02
N ARG A 43 26.67 22.88 -20.67
CA ARG A 43 26.91 22.75 -22.11
C ARG A 43 27.46 21.36 -22.45
N LYS A 44 28.48 20.90 -21.71
CA LYS A 44 29.22 19.65 -22.00
C LYS A 44 28.42 18.39 -21.67
N VAL A 45 27.76 18.36 -20.52
CA VAL A 45 27.10 17.14 -19.99
C VAL A 45 25.59 17.21 -20.17
N SER A 46 24.96 18.32 -19.75
CA SER A 46 23.49 18.41 -19.77
C SER A 46 22.91 18.79 -21.14
N ARG A 47 23.73 19.27 -22.09
CA ARG A 47 23.31 19.82 -23.40
C ARG A 47 22.24 20.92 -23.27
N ILE A 48 22.32 21.74 -22.23
CA ILE A 48 21.39 22.84 -21.96
C ILE A 48 22.09 24.17 -22.26
N ASN A 49 21.50 25.00 -23.13
CA ASN A 49 22.09 26.27 -23.57
C ASN A 49 22.00 27.43 -22.57
N TYR A 50 21.36 27.22 -21.41
CA TYR A 50 21.17 28.24 -20.37
C TYR A 50 22.00 27.93 -19.11
N VAL A 51 22.39 28.99 -18.37
CA VAL A 51 23.20 28.95 -17.13
C VAL A 51 22.40 28.34 -15.97
N THR A 52 22.07 27.05 -16.05
CA THR A 52 20.95 26.49 -15.29
C THR A 52 21.30 25.92 -13.93
N PHE A 53 22.55 25.82 -13.49
CA PHE A 53 22.76 25.48 -12.07
C PHE A 53 22.19 26.54 -11.14
N LYS A 54 22.32 27.80 -11.57
CA LYS A 54 21.79 28.94 -10.85
C LYS A 54 20.28 28.78 -10.63
N TRP A 55 19.54 28.23 -11.60
CA TRP A 55 18.10 27.98 -11.48
C TRP A 55 17.69 26.57 -11.01
N ALA A 56 18.55 25.57 -11.19
CA ALA A 56 18.32 24.17 -10.84
C ALA A 56 18.65 23.88 -9.37
N PHE A 57 19.55 24.66 -8.77
CA PHE A 57 19.98 24.51 -7.38
C PHE A 57 19.83 25.77 -6.51
N GLN A 58 19.74 27.01 -7.03
CA GLN A 58 19.74 28.17 -6.12
C GLN A 58 18.45 28.52 -5.40
N ARG A 59 17.28 28.00 -5.80
CA ARG A 59 16.01 28.45 -5.17
C ARG A 59 14.91 27.41 -5.06
N LYS A 60 15.12 26.19 -5.55
CA LYS A 60 14.12 25.13 -5.44
C LYS A 60 14.59 24.15 -4.38
N LYS A 61 13.79 24.01 -3.30
CA LYS A 61 13.98 23.02 -2.23
C LYS A 61 14.06 21.56 -2.75
N TYR A 62 13.73 21.32 -4.02
CA TYR A 62 13.54 20.00 -4.62
C TYR A 62 14.22 19.90 -5.98
N HIS A 63 14.89 18.77 -6.24
CA HIS A 63 15.60 18.46 -7.49
C HIS A 63 14.97 17.26 -8.18
N ASN A 64 14.92 17.25 -9.51
CA ASN A 64 14.48 16.06 -10.25
C ASN A 64 15.45 14.89 -9.98
N TYR A 65 14.92 13.73 -9.60
CA TYR A 65 15.73 12.62 -9.10
C TYR A 65 16.66 12.05 -10.20
N ASN A 66 16.11 11.76 -11.38
CA ASN A 66 16.89 11.25 -12.51
C ASN A 66 18.01 12.21 -12.93
N ARG A 67 17.74 13.51 -12.93
CA ARG A 67 18.76 14.51 -13.23
C ARG A 67 19.83 14.58 -12.15
N LEU A 68 19.47 14.49 -10.87
CA LEU A 68 20.42 14.47 -9.77
C LEU A 68 21.38 13.28 -9.91
N LEU A 69 20.84 12.09 -10.21
CA LEU A 69 21.66 10.89 -10.44
C LEU A 69 22.60 11.05 -11.64
N LYS A 70 22.12 11.62 -12.76
CA LYS A 70 22.99 11.92 -13.91
C LYS A 70 24.12 12.89 -13.56
N ILE A 71 23.84 13.89 -12.72
CA ILE A 71 24.87 14.83 -12.25
C ILE A 71 25.89 14.12 -11.38
N ALA A 72 25.45 13.38 -10.36
CA ALA A 72 26.33 12.61 -9.48
C ALA A 72 27.23 11.65 -10.27
N ASN A 73 26.65 10.91 -11.23
CA ASN A 73 27.40 9.99 -12.08
C ASN A 73 28.46 10.70 -12.93
N SER A 74 28.17 11.89 -13.46
CA SER A 74 29.17 12.67 -14.23
C SER A 74 30.30 13.29 -13.40
N LEU A 75 30.23 13.14 -12.08
CA LEU A 75 31.20 13.61 -11.09
C LEU A 75 31.80 12.42 -10.31
N ASP A 76 31.60 11.19 -10.79
CA ASP A 76 32.07 9.97 -10.15
C ASP A 76 31.62 9.85 -8.68
N ILE A 77 30.40 10.31 -8.37
CA ILE A 77 29.81 10.18 -7.04
C ILE A 77 28.94 8.92 -7.02
N PRO A 78 29.24 7.93 -6.14
CA PRO A 78 28.41 6.73 -5.99
C PRO A 78 26.98 7.07 -5.63
N GLU A 79 26.03 6.33 -6.18
CA GLU A 79 24.61 6.57 -5.90
C GLU A 79 24.24 6.28 -4.45
N GLU A 80 24.99 5.40 -3.79
CA GLU A 80 24.92 5.16 -2.35
C GLU A 80 25.04 6.46 -1.57
N ASP A 81 25.95 7.34 -1.99
CA ASP A 81 26.20 8.61 -1.31
C ASP A 81 25.11 9.62 -1.64
N VAL A 82 24.64 9.68 -2.89
CA VAL A 82 23.45 10.46 -3.25
C VAL A 82 22.25 10.06 -2.39
N SER A 83 22.03 8.75 -2.21
CA SER A 83 20.89 8.21 -1.48
C SER A 83 20.89 8.58 0.01
N LYS A 84 22.07 8.67 0.63
CA LYS A 84 22.20 9.09 2.05
C LYS A 84 21.79 10.54 2.25
N GLU A 85 21.93 11.37 1.22
CA GLU A 85 21.67 12.80 1.26
C GLU A 85 20.21 13.17 0.96
N ILE A 86 19.39 12.21 0.50
CA ILE A 86 17.97 12.41 0.23
C ILE A 86 17.18 12.48 1.54
N LYS A 87 16.55 13.63 1.79
CA LYS A 87 15.70 13.90 2.96
C LYS A 87 14.23 13.54 2.74
N GLY A 88 13.79 13.45 1.49
CA GLY A 88 12.42 13.08 1.15
C GLY A 88 12.14 13.13 -0.35
N PHE A 89 11.13 12.38 -0.76
CA PHE A 89 10.67 12.28 -2.14
C PHE A 89 9.33 12.98 -2.34
N TYR A 90 9.13 13.46 -3.56
CA TYR A 90 7.98 14.22 -4.01
C TYR A 90 7.58 13.78 -5.41
N HIS A 91 6.28 13.72 -5.67
CA HIS A 91 5.78 13.65 -7.05
C HIS A 91 5.25 15.02 -7.47
N TRP A 92 5.63 15.48 -8.67
CA TRP A 92 5.14 16.74 -9.23
C TRP A 92 3.59 16.78 -9.25
N GLY A 93 3.01 17.84 -8.70
CA GLY A 93 1.55 18.02 -8.59
C GLY A 93 0.91 17.48 -7.31
N SER A 94 1.66 16.82 -6.42
CA SER A 94 1.18 16.51 -5.05
C SER A 94 1.20 17.77 -4.18
N HIS A 95 0.44 17.80 -3.07
CA HIS A 95 0.47 18.93 -2.13
C HIS A 95 1.89 19.04 -1.53
N ARG A 96 2.68 20.02 -1.99
CA ARG A 96 4.14 20.14 -1.79
C ARG A 96 4.61 20.42 -0.35
N LYS A 97 3.74 20.27 0.66
CA LYS A 97 4.03 20.73 2.02
C LYS A 97 4.97 19.80 2.79
N GLN A 98 4.93 18.49 2.52
CA GLN A 98 5.80 17.49 3.18
C GLN A 98 6.30 16.45 2.17
N GLY A 99 7.59 16.14 2.23
CA GLY A 99 8.18 15.05 1.45
C GLY A 99 7.92 13.72 2.13
N LEU A 100 7.77 12.67 1.34
CA LEU A 100 7.67 11.32 1.86
C LEU A 100 9.09 10.76 2.06
N LYS A 101 9.42 10.33 3.27
CA LYS A 101 10.64 9.55 3.48
C LYS A 101 10.37 8.13 2.98
N ILE A 102 11.04 7.76 1.89
CA ILE A 102 10.97 6.42 1.32
C ILE A 102 12.28 5.73 1.67
N PRO A 103 12.25 4.53 2.28
CA PRO A 103 13.49 3.82 2.60
C PRO A 103 14.17 3.34 1.31
N LYS A 104 15.52 3.29 1.32
CA LYS A 104 16.30 2.72 0.21
C LYS A 104 15.88 1.27 -0.08
N ASN A 105 15.61 0.52 0.98
CA ASN A 105 15.28 -0.89 0.93
C ASN A 105 13.97 -1.18 1.67
N ILE A 106 13.12 -1.98 1.06
CA ILE A 106 11.99 -2.60 1.75
C ILE A 106 12.25 -4.10 1.85
N ALA A 107 12.13 -4.65 3.05
CA ALA A 107 12.14 -6.09 3.25
C ALA A 107 10.79 -6.67 2.82
N LEU A 108 10.80 -7.54 1.82
CA LEU A 108 9.61 -8.28 1.44
C LEU A 108 9.40 -9.45 2.42
N ASN A 109 8.58 -9.19 3.44
CA ASN A 109 8.13 -10.16 4.42
C ASN A 109 6.59 -10.38 4.30
N ASP A 110 6.07 -11.31 5.08
CA ASP A 110 4.64 -11.61 5.18
C ASP A 110 3.82 -10.36 5.49
N PHE A 111 4.24 -9.56 6.48
CA PHE A 111 3.53 -8.34 6.86
C PHE A 111 3.46 -7.31 5.72
N PHE A 112 4.54 -7.15 4.93
CA PHE A 112 4.54 -6.26 3.78
C PHE A 112 3.55 -6.74 2.70
N VAL A 113 3.61 -8.03 2.37
CA VAL A 113 2.79 -8.64 1.32
C VAL A 113 1.31 -8.63 1.70
N GLU A 114 0.96 -8.92 2.95
CA GLU A 114 -0.41 -8.86 3.46
C GLU A 114 -0.98 -7.44 3.33
N GLY A 115 -0.26 -6.42 3.77
CA GLY A 115 -0.73 -5.03 3.68
C GLY A 115 -0.78 -4.50 2.24
N TYR A 116 0.11 -4.96 1.36
CA TYR A 116 0.05 -4.68 -0.08
C TYR A 116 -1.22 -5.26 -0.71
N ALA A 117 -1.47 -6.56 -0.52
CA ALA A 117 -2.65 -7.22 -1.07
C ALA A 117 -3.95 -6.65 -0.48
N LEU A 118 -3.94 -6.32 0.81
CA LEU A 118 -5.05 -5.61 1.46
C LEU A 118 -5.31 -4.24 0.80
N TYR A 119 -4.27 -3.50 0.44
CA TYR A 119 -4.45 -2.26 -0.33
C TYR A 119 -5.05 -2.53 -1.72
N LEU A 120 -4.64 -3.58 -2.43
CA LEU A 120 -5.27 -3.92 -3.72
C LEU A 120 -6.76 -4.26 -3.58
N ALA A 121 -7.14 -4.89 -2.47
CA ALA A 121 -8.52 -5.27 -2.18
C ALA A 121 -9.44 -4.08 -1.88
N GLU A 122 -9.00 -3.12 -1.05
CA GLU A 122 -9.88 -2.05 -0.50
C GLU A 122 -9.39 -0.63 -0.83
N GLY A 123 -8.28 -0.53 -1.55
CA GLY A 123 -7.62 0.71 -1.91
C GLY A 123 -8.32 1.47 -3.02
N ASP A 124 -8.20 2.79 -2.95
CA ASP A 124 -8.68 3.75 -3.93
C ASP A 124 -7.52 4.71 -4.24
N THR A 125 -7.36 5.07 -5.51
CA THR A 125 -6.31 5.99 -5.98
C THR A 125 -6.82 7.44 -6.14
N GLY A 126 -8.09 7.67 -5.79
CA GLY A 126 -8.85 8.89 -6.01
C GLY A 126 -9.24 9.10 -7.47
N PHE A 127 -9.10 8.07 -8.31
CA PHE A 127 -9.40 8.14 -9.73
C PHE A 127 -10.90 8.27 -9.96
N ASN A 128 -11.30 9.26 -10.77
CA ASN A 128 -12.69 9.52 -11.11
C ASN A 128 -12.95 9.47 -12.64
N GLY A 129 -12.07 8.80 -13.39
CA GLY A 129 -12.15 8.73 -14.86
C GLY A 129 -11.51 9.92 -15.58
N LYS A 130 -11.41 11.09 -14.94
CA LYS A 130 -10.99 12.35 -15.61
C LYS A 130 -9.61 12.86 -15.20
N LYS A 131 -9.16 12.55 -13.99
CA LYS A 131 -7.88 13.06 -13.44
C LYS A 131 -6.95 11.90 -13.13
N LYS A 132 -5.66 12.08 -13.39
CA LYS A 132 -4.63 11.11 -12.95
C LYS A 132 -4.78 10.87 -11.44
N PRO A 133 -4.62 9.62 -10.96
CA PRO A 133 -4.72 9.34 -9.54
C PRO A 133 -3.62 10.07 -8.77
N ARG A 134 -3.96 10.61 -7.59
CA ARG A 134 -3.06 11.46 -6.79
C ARG A 134 -3.08 11.15 -5.29
N LYS A 135 -3.98 10.28 -4.84
CA LYS A 135 -4.24 10.07 -3.43
C LYS A 135 -4.32 8.58 -3.17
N LEU A 136 -3.42 8.06 -2.35
CA LEU A 136 -3.58 6.73 -1.82
C LEU A 136 -4.63 6.80 -0.73
N ARG A 137 -5.74 6.10 -0.91
CA ARG A 137 -6.83 6.00 0.05
C ARG A 137 -7.11 4.55 0.35
N PHE A 138 -7.46 4.30 1.59
CA PHE A 138 -7.87 2.99 2.06
C PHE A 138 -9.06 3.17 2.97
N THR A 139 -10.20 2.55 2.65
CA THR A 139 -11.44 2.74 3.41
C THR A 139 -11.94 1.41 3.95
N ASN A 140 -12.25 1.34 5.23
CA ASN A 140 -12.87 0.15 5.83
C ASN A 140 -13.76 0.55 7.02
N SER A 141 -14.77 -0.24 7.35
CA SER A 141 -15.61 -0.01 8.53
C SER A 141 -15.05 -0.62 9.82
N GLU A 142 -14.19 -1.64 9.69
CA GLU A 142 -13.58 -2.30 10.84
C GLU A 142 -12.30 -1.58 11.28
N LEU A 143 -12.34 -1.03 12.49
CA LEU A 143 -11.21 -0.28 13.05
C LEU A 143 -9.92 -1.10 13.17
N CYS A 144 -10.02 -2.41 13.41
CA CYS A 144 -8.86 -3.30 13.48
C CYS A 144 -8.10 -3.39 12.16
N VAL A 145 -8.83 -3.46 11.03
CA VAL A 145 -8.26 -3.46 9.68
C VAL A 145 -7.57 -2.12 9.38
N ILE A 146 -8.20 -1.02 9.79
CA ILE A 146 -7.65 0.34 9.62
C ILE A 146 -6.35 0.51 10.39
N LYS A 147 -6.31 0.04 11.65
CA LYS A 147 -5.09 0.06 12.46
C LYS A 147 -3.98 -0.78 11.87
N HIS A 148 -4.31 -1.96 11.35
CA HIS A 148 -3.34 -2.79 10.66
C HIS A 148 -2.75 -2.08 9.45
N TYR A 149 -3.57 -1.43 8.63
CA TYR A 149 -3.10 -0.68 7.47
C TYR A 149 -2.25 0.55 7.86
N MET A 150 -2.63 1.27 8.91
CA MET A 150 -1.81 2.36 9.46
C MET A 150 -0.45 1.85 9.94
N ASN A 151 -0.43 0.75 10.71
CA ASN A 151 0.80 0.12 11.17
C ASN A 151 1.68 -0.37 10.01
N TRP A 152 1.06 -0.86 8.93
CA TRP A 152 1.78 -1.19 7.69
C TRP A 152 2.46 0.05 7.10
N LEU A 153 1.73 1.17 6.96
CA LEU A 153 2.32 2.41 6.48
C LEU A 153 3.47 2.89 7.36
N ASP A 154 3.29 2.89 8.69
CA ASP A 154 4.30 3.37 9.64
C ASP A 154 5.56 2.48 9.67
N ASN A 155 5.42 1.17 9.46
CA ASN A 155 6.56 0.23 9.43
C ASN A 155 7.41 0.35 8.16
N PHE A 156 6.82 0.70 7.02
CA PHE A 156 7.52 0.73 5.73
C PHE A 156 7.80 2.14 5.20
N PHE A 157 7.13 3.16 5.74
CA PHE A 157 7.31 4.55 5.36
C PHE A 157 7.47 5.43 6.61
N THR A 158 8.71 5.77 6.93
CA THR A 158 9.02 6.59 8.10
C THR A 158 8.34 7.96 8.01
N ASP A 159 7.77 8.43 9.12
CA ASP A 159 7.06 9.71 9.21
C ASP A 159 5.96 9.88 8.14
N CYS A 160 5.27 8.78 7.78
CA CYS A 160 4.25 8.80 6.73
C CYS A 160 3.15 9.84 7.04
N PRO A 161 2.95 10.86 6.18
CA PRO A 161 2.06 11.98 6.46
C PRO A 161 0.60 11.67 6.10
N TYR A 162 0.07 10.54 6.57
CA TYR A 162 -1.33 10.19 6.38
C TYR A 162 -2.24 10.90 7.39
N SER A 163 -3.51 11.02 7.01
CA SER A 163 -4.61 11.43 7.87
C SER A 163 -5.73 10.39 7.84
N VAL A 164 -6.58 10.36 8.86
CA VAL A 164 -7.76 9.50 8.91
C VAL A 164 -9.00 10.36 8.84
N ASN A 165 -9.80 10.18 7.79
CA ASN A 165 -11.13 10.76 7.69
C ASN A 165 -12.18 9.77 8.21
N VAL A 166 -12.85 10.13 9.29
CA VAL A 166 -13.99 9.41 9.85
C VAL A 166 -15.24 9.86 9.12
N VAL A 167 -15.78 8.97 8.29
CA VAL A 167 -16.97 9.22 7.48
C VAL A 167 -18.17 8.59 8.16
N PHE A 168 -19.13 9.40 8.59
CA PHE A 168 -20.34 8.93 9.28
C PHE A 168 -21.59 9.18 8.42
N PRO A 169 -22.67 8.41 8.64
CA PRO A 169 -23.95 8.58 7.93
C PRO A 169 -24.48 10.01 8.06
N GLU A 170 -25.16 10.52 7.02
CA GLU A 170 -25.68 11.89 7.00
C GLU A 170 -26.68 12.17 8.13
N ASN A 171 -27.51 11.17 8.46
CA ASN A 171 -28.49 11.22 9.53
C ASN A 171 -27.89 11.04 10.94
N MET A 172 -26.59 10.77 11.06
CA MET A 172 -25.92 10.60 12.35
C MET A 172 -25.31 11.93 12.82
N LYS A 173 -25.66 12.37 14.05
CA LYS A 173 -24.97 13.47 14.73
C LYS A 173 -23.93 12.89 15.71
N LEU A 174 -22.65 13.18 15.48
CA LEU A 174 -21.57 12.79 16.40
C LEU A 174 -21.36 13.87 17.46
N SER A 175 -21.59 13.52 18.73
CA SER A 175 -21.22 14.38 19.87
C SER A 175 -19.69 14.53 19.97
N GLU A 176 -19.24 15.60 20.62
CA GLU A 176 -17.80 15.82 20.86
C GLU A 176 -17.16 14.70 21.70
N GLU A 177 -17.91 14.11 22.63
CA GLU A 177 -17.44 12.97 23.41
C GLU A 177 -17.22 11.73 22.53
N CYS A 178 -18.13 11.47 21.59
CA CYS A 178 -17.97 10.39 20.61
C CYS A 178 -16.74 10.63 19.72
N LYS A 179 -16.51 11.86 19.26
CA LYS A 179 -15.30 12.21 18.48
C LYS A 179 -14.03 11.96 19.28
N LYS A 180 -13.97 12.39 20.55
CA LYS A 180 -12.84 12.13 21.45
C LYS A 180 -12.60 10.63 21.64
N LYS A 181 -13.65 9.84 21.86
CA LYS A 181 -13.58 8.37 21.95
C LYS A 181 -13.01 7.74 20.67
N ILE A 182 -13.42 8.21 19.49
CA ILE A 182 -12.89 7.72 18.20
C ILE A 182 -11.41 8.06 18.03
N ILE A 183 -11.00 9.30 18.33
CA ILE A 183 -9.59 9.72 18.26
C ILE A 183 -8.73 8.87 19.19
N LYS A 184 -9.17 8.68 20.44
CA LYS A 184 -8.48 7.81 21.41
C LYS A 184 -8.37 6.37 20.90
N LYS A 185 -9.46 5.84 20.31
CA LYS A 185 -9.48 4.50 19.72
C LYS A 185 -8.53 4.38 18.53
N LEU A 186 -8.35 5.42 17.72
CA LEU A 186 -7.40 5.43 16.60
C LEU A 186 -5.94 5.53 17.06
N SER A 187 -5.70 6.00 18.29
CA SER A 187 -4.35 6.26 18.82
C SER A 187 -3.57 7.27 17.96
N LEU A 188 -4.27 8.30 17.46
CA LEU A 188 -3.70 9.35 16.62
C LEU A 188 -3.86 10.73 17.26
N ASN A 189 -2.98 11.66 16.88
CA ASN A 189 -3.14 13.08 17.20
C ASN A 189 -4.41 13.64 16.57
N LYS A 190 -5.11 14.54 17.29
CA LYS A 190 -6.36 15.16 16.83
C LYS A 190 -6.24 15.77 15.42
N GLU A 191 -5.10 16.38 15.10
CA GLU A 191 -4.83 17.02 13.81
C GLU A 191 -4.79 16.05 12.63
N LYS A 192 -4.46 14.77 12.87
CA LYS A 192 -4.49 13.72 11.86
C LYS A 192 -5.89 13.17 11.62
N VAL A 193 -6.88 13.49 12.46
CA VAL A 193 -8.24 12.94 12.37
C VAL A 193 -9.21 14.01 11.89
N ARG A 194 -9.88 13.73 10.78
CA ARG A 194 -10.94 14.58 10.22
C ARG A 194 -12.28 13.87 10.35
N PHE A 195 -13.36 14.64 10.45
CA PHE A 195 -14.72 14.11 10.50
C PHE A 195 -15.51 14.69 9.33
N SER A 196 -16.19 13.83 8.59
CA SER A 196 -17.02 14.23 7.45
C SER A 196 -18.30 13.40 7.37
N ARG A 197 -19.37 14.01 6.86
CA ARG A 197 -20.60 13.27 6.53
C ARG A 197 -20.44 12.56 5.19
N GLY A 198 -21.04 11.38 5.06
CA GLY A 198 -21.11 10.66 3.79
C GLY A 198 -22.53 10.24 3.47
N TYR A 199 -23.07 10.77 2.37
CA TYR A 199 -24.45 10.58 1.91
C TYR A 199 -24.88 9.11 1.81
N HIS A 200 -24.02 8.22 1.29
CA HIS A 200 -24.39 6.82 1.01
C HIS A 200 -23.94 5.80 2.06
N ASN A 201 -23.41 6.25 3.20
CA ASN A 201 -22.89 5.33 4.21
C ASN A 201 -23.96 4.97 5.24
N LYS A 202 -24.21 3.68 5.43
CA LYS A 202 -25.11 3.15 6.47
C LYS A 202 -24.46 3.02 7.86
N GLN A 203 -23.13 3.05 7.89
CA GLN A 203 -22.33 2.91 9.11
C GLN A 203 -21.09 3.80 9.03
N ILE A 204 -20.43 4.03 10.17
CA ILE A 204 -19.15 4.74 10.22
C ILE A 204 -18.11 3.96 9.42
N LYS A 205 -17.39 4.67 8.55
CA LYS A 205 -16.21 4.17 7.85
C LYS A 205 -15.02 5.04 8.21
N TYR A 206 -13.85 4.42 8.26
CA TYR A 206 -12.59 5.11 8.44
C TYR A 206 -11.86 5.08 7.11
N ARG A 207 -11.34 6.22 6.70
CA ARG A 207 -10.56 6.34 5.47
C ARG A 207 -9.18 6.88 5.79
N VAL A 208 -8.15 6.06 5.62
CA VAL A 208 -6.76 6.52 5.61
C VAL A 208 -6.54 7.26 4.29
N CYS A 209 -6.03 8.49 4.37
CA CYS A 209 -5.79 9.39 3.24
C CYS A 209 -4.31 9.79 3.25
N LEU A 210 -3.60 9.42 2.19
CA LEU A 210 -2.23 9.82 1.94
C LEU A 210 -2.16 10.55 0.59
N ASP A 211 -2.00 11.87 0.67
CA ASP A 211 -2.01 12.77 -0.49
C ASP A 211 -0.63 12.87 -1.16
N GLN A 212 0.00 11.72 -1.42
CA GLN A 212 1.32 11.60 -2.04
C GLN A 212 1.23 10.65 -3.23
N ALA A 213 1.29 11.16 -4.46
CA ALA A 213 1.13 10.32 -5.65
C ALA A 213 2.27 9.28 -5.80
N ILE A 214 3.48 9.61 -5.32
CA ILE A 214 4.66 8.74 -5.42
C ILE A 214 4.44 7.36 -4.80
N ILE A 215 3.63 7.26 -3.74
CA ILE A 215 3.40 5.97 -3.08
C ILE A 215 2.50 5.06 -3.94
N ILE A 216 1.61 5.64 -4.76
CA ILE A 216 0.78 4.88 -5.70
C ILE A 216 1.69 4.30 -6.77
N ASP A 217 2.53 5.14 -7.37
CA ASP A 217 3.47 4.73 -8.41
C ASP A 217 4.41 3.62 -7.90
N LEU A 218 4.89 3.77 -6.66
CA LEU A 218 5.69 2.76 -5.99
C LEU A 218 4.92 1.45 -5.80
N VAL A 219 3.73 1.50 -5.19
CA VAL A 219 2.90 0.30 -4.95
C VAL A 219 2.59 -0.42 -6.26
N LEU A 220 2.19 0.30 -7.31
CA LEU A 220 1.89 -0.31 -8.60
C LEU A 220 3.11 -0.96 -9.26
N THR A 221 4.30 -0.36 -9.11
CA THR A 221 5.54 -0.91 -9.69
C THR A 221 6.04 -2.15 -8.97
N LEU A 222 5.65 -2.34 -7.71
CA LEU A 222 6.02 -3.51 -6.93
C LEU A 222 5.18 -4.75 -7.29
N GLU A 223 4.10 -4.61 -8.06
CA GLU A 223 3.13 -5.68 -8.32
C GLU A 223 3.81 -6.96 -8.84
N GLU A 224 4.53 -6.88 -9.96
CA GLU A 224 5.17 -8.05 -10.57
C GLU A 224 6.19 -8.69 -9.62
N THR A 225 7.01 -7.87 -8.96
CA THR A 225 8.02 -8.36 -8.01
C THR A 225 7.39 -9.09 -6.82
N ILE A 226 6.28 -8.58 -6.30
CA ILE A 226 5.54 -9.22 -5.20
C ILE A 226 4.90 -10.51 -5.68
N LYS A 227 4.24 -10.48 -6.84
CA LYS A 227 3.54 -11.65 -7.39
C LYS A 227 4.50 -12.79 -7.71
N GLU A 228 5.67 -12.49 -8.25
CA GLU A 228 6.69 -13.52 -8.49
C GLU A 228 7.24 -14.10 -7.17
N ALA A 229 7.48 -13.24 -6.18
CA ALA A 229 7.97 -13.70 -4.88
C ALA A 229 6.96 -14.58 -4.13
N THR A 230 5.65 -14.35 -4.29
CA THR A 230 4.62 -15.16 -3.64
C THR A 230 4.44 -16.52 -4.32
N LYS A 231 4.61 -16.61 -5.65
CA LYS A 231 4.60 -17.90 -6.37
C LYS A 231 5.68 -18.87 -5.89
N ASN A 232 6.81 -18.34 -5.45
CA ASN A 232 7.97 -19.13 -5.04
C ASN A 232 8.09 -19.32 -3.51
N ASN A 233 7.12 -18.85 -2.72
CA ASN A 233 7.19 -18.89 -1.26
C ASN A 233 5.81 -19.03 -0.62
N GLU A 234 5.53 -20.19 -0.03
CA GLU A 234 4.24 -20.49 0.61
C GLU A 234 3.85 -19.47 1.69
N LYS A 235 4.81 -18.99 2.48
CA LYS A 235 4.54 -18.02 3.55
C LYS A 235 4.09 -16.68 2.97
N LEU A 236 4.71 -16.23 1.88
CA LEU A 236 4.31 -15.01 1.18
C LEU A 236 2.99 -15.21 0.41
N ALA A 237 2.78 -16.38 -0.21
CA ALA A 237 1.50 -16.74 -0.83
C ALA A 237 0.35 -16.66 0.18
N ALA A 238 0.52 -17.26 1.36
CA ALA A 238 -0.48 -17.21 2.43
C ALA A 238 -0.75 -15.78 2.89
N ALA A 239 0.29 -14.95 3.03
CA ALA A 239 0.14 -13.54 3.39
C ALA A 239 -0.60 -12.73 2.32
N TYR A 240 -0.30 -12.94 1.04
CA TYR A 240 -0.99 -12.28 -0.07
C TYR A 240 -2.48 -12.62 -0.07
N VAL A 241 -2.81 -13.91 -0.05
CA VAL A 241 -4.22 -14.34 -0.03
C VAL A 241 -4.91 -13.82 1.24
N ARG A 242 -4.24 -13.81 2.39
CA ARG A 242 -4.80 -13.26 3.63
C ARG A 242 -5.15 -11.78 3.50
N GLY A 243 -4.27 -10.96 2.91
CA GLY A 243 -4.54 -9.54 2.62
C GLY A 243 -5.79 -9.35 1.76
N MET A 244 -5.91 -10.14 0.69
CA MET A 244 -7.10 -10.13 -0.18
C MET A 244 -8.37 -10.54 0.57
N MET A 245 -8.27 -11.56 1.44
CA MET A 245 -9.41 -12.07 2.22
C MET A 245 -9.84 -11.12 3.35
N ILE A 246 -8.92 -10.33 3.91
CA ILE A 246 -9.25 -9.25 4.85
C ILE A 246 -10.14 -8.19 4.19
N GLY A 247 -9.89 -7.85 2.92
CA GLY A 247 -10.72 -6.90 2.17
C GLY A 247 -12.00 -7.53 1.62
N GLU A 248 -11.85 -8.50 0.70
CA GLU A 248 -12.93 -9.01 -0.15
C GLU A 248 -13.49 -10.37 0.31
N GLY A 249 -12.80 -11.04 1.22
CA GLY A 249 -13.20 -12.37 1.68
C GLY A 249 -14.45 -12.38 2.57
N THR A 250 -15.23 -13.43 2.52
CA THR A 250 -16.40 -13.65 3.39
C THR A 250 -16.48 -15.10 3.84
N ALA A 251 -16.85 -15.33 5.09
CA ALA A 251 -17.19 -16.65 5.61
C ALA A 251 -18.71 -16.78 5.81
N TYR A 252 -19.25 -17.94 5.48
CA TYR A 252 -20.66 -18.28 5.64
C TYR A 252 -20.81 -19.46 6.57
N CYS A 253 -21.60 -19.30 7.64
CA CYS A 253 -21.82 -20.32 8.69
C CYS A 253 -23.29 -20.79 8.77
N ASN A 254 -24.10 -20.51 7.74
CA ASN A 254 -25.51 -20.91 7.72
C ASN A 254 -25.65 -22.37 7.22
N ARG A 255 -26.72 -22.69 6.47
CA ARG A 255 -26.98 -24.04 5.91
C ARG A 255 -25.79 -24.66 5.18
N SER A 256 -24.98 -23.82 4.52
CA SER A 256 -23.72 -24.25 3.90
C SER A 256 -22.56 -23.50 4.53
N LYS A 257 -21.52 -24.25 4.90
CA LYS A 257 -20.27 -23.74 5.46
C LYS A 257 -19.24 -23.60 4.35
N TYR A 258 -18.82 -22.37 4.09
CA TYR A 258 -17.77 -22.10 3.10
C TYR A 258 -17.14 -20.74 3.31
N VAL A 259 -15.94 -20.58 2.76
CA VAL A 259 -15.23 -19.32 2.61
C VAL A 259 -15.26 -18.93 1.14
N ARG A 260 -15.35 -17.63 0.86
CA ARG A 260 -15.43 -17.12 -0.50
C ARG A 260 -14.73 -15.79 -0.64
N ILE A 261 -14.11 -15.57 -1.79
CA ILE A 261 -13.71 -14.25 -2.30
C ILE A 261 -14.40 -14.01 -3.63
N GLU A 262 -14.87 -12.78 -3.87
CA GLU A 262 -15.50 -12.38 -5.13
C GLU A 262 -14.91 -11.05 -5.61
N MET A 263 -14.54 -10.95 -6.88
CA MET A 263 -13.96 -9.73 -7.47
C MET A 263 -14.31 -9.62 -8.96
N LYS A 264 -14.34 -8.38 -9.48
CA LYS A 264 -14.49 -8.16 -10.94
C LYS A 264 -13.20 -8.40 -11.73
N ASN A 265 -12.05 -8.25 -11.07
CA ASN A 265 -10.76 -8.43 -11.71
C ASN A 265 -10.46 -9.93 -11.85
N GLN A 266 -10.75 -10.49 -13.03
CA GLN A 266 -10.49 -11.91 -13.31
C GLN A 266 -9.01 -12.27 -13.16
N LYS A 267 -8.09 -11.44 -13.65
CA LYS A 267 -6.64 -11.72 -13.56
C LYS A 267 -6.19 -11.88 -12.11
N GLU A 268 -6.76 -11.09 -11.21
CA GLU A 268 -6.46 -11.18 -9.79
C GLU A 268 -7.07 -12.44 -9.15
N ILE A 269 -8.29 -12.83 -9.55
CA ILE A 269 -8.89 -14.09 -9.13
C ILE A 269 -8.07 -15.29 -9.62
N ASP A 270 -7.58 -15.25 -10.85
CA ASP A 270 -6.74 -16.30 -11.45
C ASP A 270 -5.42 -16.42 -10.69
N PHE A 271 -4.82 -15.29 -10.33
CA PHE A 271 -3.63 -15.27 -9.51
C PHE A 271 -3.86 -15.81 -8.09
N ILE A 272 -4.96 -15.42 -7.42
CA ILE A 272 -5.33 -16.01 -6.11
C ILE A 272 -5.57 -17.52 -6.23
N SER A 273 -6.15 -17.97 -7.35
CA SER A 273 -6.32 -19.39 -7.70
C SER A 273 -5.00 -20.15 -7.64
N GLU A 274 -3.98 -19.65 -8.35
CA GLU A 274 -2.62 -20.23 -8.38
C GLU A 274 -2.00 -20.29 -6.98
N LEU A 275 -2.16 -19.22 -6.18
CA LEU A 275 -1.65 -19.20 -4.81
C LEU A 275 -2.37 -20.21 -3.90
N LEU A 276 -3.66 -20.44 -4.09
CA LEU A 276 -4.38 -21.47 -3.33
C LEU A 276 -3.92 -22.88 -3.69
N ASP A 277 -3.57 -23.13 -4.96
CA ASP A 277 -3.00 -24.40 -5.40
C ASP A 277 -1.64 -24.65 -4.75
N ILE A 278 -0.76 -23.64 -4.70
CA ILE A 278 0.52 -23.68 -3.97
C ILE A 278 0.31 -24.02 -2.49
N LEU A 279 -0.72 -23.47 -1.87
CA LEU A 279 -1.06 -23.72 -0.46
C LEU A 279 -1.81 -25.05 -0.25
N ALA A 280 -2.04 -25.81 -1.32
CA ALA A 280 -2.85 -27.03 -1.39
C ALA A 280 -4.23 -26.87 -0.74
N ILE A 281 -4.89 -25.74 -1.02
CA ILE A 281 -6.28 -25.46 -0.62
C ILE A 281 -7.15 -25.63 -1.86
N GLN A 282 -8.07 -26.57 -1.80
CA GLN A 282 -8.99 -26.83 -2.91
C GLN A 282 -10.02 -25.70 -3.01
N TYR A 283 -10.43 -25.37 -4.23
CA TYR A 283 -11.46 -24.36 -4.46
C TYR A 283 -12.30 -24.68 -5.68
N LYS A 284 -13.46 -24.02 -5.79
CA LYS A 284 -14.26 -23.99 -7.01
C LYS A 284 -14.29 -22.55 -7.53
N LYS A 285 -13.77 -22.35 -8.74
CA LYS A 285 -13.81 -21.07 -9.45
C LYS A 285 -15.08 -20.97 -10.28
N LYS A 286 -15.81 -19.85 -10.17
CA LYS A 286 -17.04 -19.60 -10.95
C LYS A 286 -17.17 -18.13 -11.32
N CYS A 287 -17.62 -17.87 -12.54
CA CYS A 287 -18.19 -16.58 -12.92
C CYS A 287 -19.67 -16.56 -12.51
N ARG A 288 -20.14 -15.46 -11.93
CA ARG A 288 -21.53 -15.35 -11.49
C ARG A 288 -22.45 -15.11 -12.67
N SER A 289 -23.45 -15.97 -12.84
CA SER A 289 -24.51 -15.79 -13.85
C SER A 289 -25.36 -14.52 -13.62
N ASN A 290 -25.51 -14.09 -12.36
CA ASN A 290 -26.38 -12.98 -11.99
C ASN A 290 -25.66 -11.63 -11.82
N ARG A 291 -24.34 -11.59 -12.02
CA ARG A 291 -23.51 -10.38 -11.91
C ARG A 291 -22.39 -10.47 -12.94
N GLU A 292 -22.62 -9.88 -14.10
CA GLU A 292 -21.69 -9.92 -15.23
C GLU A 292 -20.27 -9.48 -14.80
N GLY A 293 -19.28 -10.28 -15.21
CA GLY A 293 -17.86 -10.05 -14.91
C GLY A 293 -17.45 -10.26 -13.45
N MET A 294 -18.32 -10.74 -12.56
CA MET A 294 -17.97 -11.05 -11.18
C MET A 294 -17.48 -12.50 -11.06
N TRP A 295 -16.21 -12.66 -10.71
CA TRP A 295 -15.56 -13.95 -10.51
C TRP A 295 -15.47 -14.29 -9.03
N SER A 296 -15.50 -15.57 -8.70
CA SER A 296 -15.53 -16.04 -7.32
C SER A 296 -14.74 -17.33 -7.14
N LEU A 297 -14.09 -17.46 -5.99
CA LEU A 297 -13.45 -18.69 -5.52
C LEU A 297 -14.16 -19.17 -4.26
N TYR A 298 -14.64 -20.40 -4.27
CA TYR A 298 -15.34 -21.04 -3.16
C TYR A 298 -14.46 -22.10 -2.51
N ILE A 299 -14.17 -21.94 -1.23
CA ILE A 299 -13.44 -22.90 -0.40
C ILE A 299 -14.46 -23.56 0.52
N GLY A 300 -14.86 -24.79 0.16
CA GLY A 300 -15.77 -25.62 0.93
C GLY A 300 -15.14 -26.94 1.34
N GLY A 301 -15.88 -27.76 2.09
CA GLY A 301 -15.41 -29.03 2.61
C GLY A 301 -14.64 -28.88 3.93
N ARG A 302 -14.87 -29.81 4.84
CA ARG A 302 -14.43 -29.72 6.24
C ARG A 302 -12.92 -29.53 6.40
N GLU A 303 -12.15 -30.50 5.90
CA GLU A 303 -10.69 -30.50 6.06
C GLU A 303 -10.05 -29.33 5.32
N ASN A 304 -10.65 -28.94 4.21
CA ASN A 304 -10.20 -27.82 3.41
C ASN A 304 -10.44 -26.46 4.10
N ILE A 305 -11.58 -26.27 4.77
CA ILE A 305 -11.84 -25.07 5.59
C ILE A 305 -10.91 -25.02 6.82
N LYS A 306 -10.63 -26.16 7.47
CA LYS A 306 -9.65 -26.22 8.56
C LYS A 306 -8.25 -25.84 8.08
N ARG A 307 -7.83 -26.36 6.92
CA ARG A 307 -6.56 -26.00 6.29
C ARG A 307 -6.51 -24.51 5.99
N TYR A 308 -7.55 -23.95 5.38
CA TYR A 308 -7.66 -22.51 5.14
C TYR A 308 -7.54 -21.69 6.43
N SER A 309 -8.25 -22.08 7.49
CA SER A 309 -8.21 -21.40 8.79
C SER A 309 -6.81 -21.40 9.40
N ARG A 310 -6.08 -22.52 9.32
CA ARG A 310 -4.72 -22.66 9.84
C ARG A 310 -3.68 -21.86 9.04
N VAL A 311 -3.80 -21.84 7.72
CA VAL A 311 -2.76 -21.28 6.83
C VAL A 311 -3.02 -19.80 6.53
N ILE A 312 -4.26 -19.44 6.24
CA ILE A 312 -4.64 -18.11 5.75
C ILE A 312 -5.48 -17.37 6.80
N GLY A 313 -6.65 -17.89 7.15
CA GLY A 313 -7.60 -17.20 8.02
C GLY A 313 -8.10 -15.86 7.44
N PHE A 314 -8.61 -14.99 8.30
CA PHE A 314 -9.02 -13.61 7.99
C PHE A 314 -8.11 -12.57 8.66
N GLY A 315 -6.95 -12.99 9.17
CA GLY A 315 -5.95 -12.13 9.79
C GLY A 315 -6.55 -11.20 10.86
N VAL A 316 -6.38 -9.89 10.68
CA VAL A 316 -6.85 -8.87 11.63
C VAL A 316 -8.36 -8.64 11.60
N HIS A 317 -9.11 -9.16 10.63
CA HIS A 317 -10.55 -8.91 10.50
C HIS A 317 -11.37 -9.78 11.47
N LYS A 318 -11.39 -9.38 12.75
CA LYS A 318 -11.96 -10.14 13.88
C LYS A 318 -13.33 -10.75 13.60
N LYS A 319 -14.32 -9.96 13.14
CA LYS A 319 -15.67 -10.47 12.90
C LYS A 319 -15.73 -11.63 11.89
N ARG A 320 -14.92 -11.59 10.83
CA ARG A 320 -14.87 -12.65 9.82
C ARG A 320 -14.10 -13.86 10.35
N GLN A 321 -13.04 -13.63 11.10
CA GLN A 321 -12.31 -14.67 11.81
C GLN A 321 -13.22 -15.41 12.81
N ASP A 322 -14.00 -14.69 13.61
CA ASP A 322 -14.95 -15.29 14.58
C ASP A 322 -15.98 -16.20 13.88
N ILE A 323 -16.45 -15.83 12.69
CA ILE A 323 -17.35 -16.66 11.89
C ILE A 323 -16.61 -17.92 11.40
N LEU A 324 -15.38 -17.78 10.91
CA LEU A 324 -14.56 -18.91 10.49
C LEU A 324 -14.28 -19.87 11.65
N ASP A 325 -13.95 -19.35 12.81
CA ASP A 325 -13.68 -20.15 14.01
C ASP A 325 -14.93 -20.88 14.46
N LYS A 326 -16.11 -20.27 14.36
CA LYS A 326 -17.39 -20.94 14.59
C LYS A 326 -17.62 -22.08 13.61
N ILE A 327 -17.32 -21.89 12.32
CA ILE A 327 -17.45 -22.95 11.30
C ILE A 327 -16.58 -24.16 11.68
N VAL A 328 -15.32 -23.91 12.06
CA VAL A 328 -14.35 -24.94 12.46
C VAL A 328 -14.73 -25.63 13.78
N ASN A 329 -15.26 -24.87 14.76
CA ASN A 329 -15.55 -25.37 16.12
C ASN A 329 -16.94 -25.99 16.30
N THR A 330 -17.96 -25.59 15.53
CA THR A 330 -19.33 -26.15 15.61
C THR A 330 -19.32 -27.67 15.41
N GLU A 331 -18.28 -28.20 14.78
CA GLU A 331 -18.13 -29.62 14.47
C GLU A 331 -17.42 -30.43 15.55
N LYS A 332 -16.91 -29.81 16.63
CA LYS A 332 -16.46 -30.55 17.82
C LYS A 332 -17.64 -31.01 18.68
N LYS A 333 -18.76 -30.28 18.68
CA LYS A 333 -19.94 -30.58 19.50
C LYS A 333 -20.83 -31.70 18.96
N LEU A 334 -20.69 -32.08 17.69
CA LEU A 334 -21.46 -33.17 17.07
C LEU A 334 -20.72 -34.53 17.06
N GLY A 335 -19.54 -34.60 17.69
CA GLY A 335 -18.72 -35.81 17.77
C GLY A 335 -18.78 -36.58 19.09
N ILE A 336 -19.65 -36.19 20.03
CA ILE A 336 -19.85 -36.91 21.30
C ILE A 336 -21.35 -36.89 21.63
N LEU A 337 -22.11 -37.78 21.02
CA LEU A 337 -23.21 -38.44 21.71
C LEU A 337 -22.92 -39.93 21.56
N PRO A 338 -22.59 -40.66 22.65
CA PRO A 338 -22.54 -42.11 22.58
C PRO A 338 -23.91 -42.59 22.08
N LYS A 339 -23.92 -43.45 21.08
CA LYS A 339 -25.12 -44.20 20.73
C LYS A 339 -25.51 -44.98 21.99
N GLN A 340 -26.64 -44.63 22.59
CA GLN A 340 -27.31 -45.47 23.58
C GLN A 340 -27.98 -46.63 22.87
#